data_AF-A0A6P1DCE3-F1
#
_entry.id   AF-A0A6P1DCE3-F1
#
_cell.length_a   1.000
_cell.length_b   1.000
_cell.length_c   1.000
_cell.angle_alpha   90.00
_cell.angle_beta   90.00
_cell.angle_gamma   90.00
#
_symmetry.space_group_name_H-M   'P 1'
#
loop_
_entity.id
_entity.type
_entity.pdbx_description
1 polymer ?
#
loop_
_entity_poly.entity_id
_entity_poly.type
_entity_poly.pdbx_seq_one_letter_code
_entity_poly.pdbx_strand_id
1 'polypeptide(L)' 'ALGRHGLRASDLAAVGVTNQRETTVVWDRHTGRPHHNAIVWQDTRTEDLVARLAQRPDADEVQVRCGLPVLNYFAA' A
#
# COMPACT_ATOMS: atom_id res chain seq x y z
N ALA A 1 7.68 -10.38 22.14
CA ALA A 1 8.88 -11.09 21.65
C ALA A 1 10.07 -10.85 22.58
N LEU A 2 10.58 -9.61 22.69
CA LEU A 2 11.72 -9.27 23.55
C LEU A 2 11.57 -9.73 25.01
N GLY A 3 10.45 -9.40 25.65
CA GLY A 3 10.19 -9.81 27.04
C GLY A 3 10.11 -11.33 27.25
N ARG A 4 9.80 -12.12 26.21
CA ARG A 4 9.84 -13.60 26.30
C ARG A 4 11.27 -14.14 26.31
N HIS A 5 12.24 -13.33 25.88
CA HIS A 5 13.67 -13.69 25.83
C HIS A 5 14.51 -12.90 26.84
N GLY A 6 13.88 -12.15 27.76
CA GLY A 6 14.58 -11.32 28.74
C GLY A 6 15.38 -10.16 28.14
N LEU A 7 15.14 -9.84 26.86
CA LEU A 7 15.81 -8.76 26.15
C LEU A 7 15.10 -7.43 26.35
N ARG A 8 15.88 -6.36 26.39
CA ARG A 8 15.44 -4.96 26.42
C ARG A 8 15.52 -4.35 25.02
N ALA A 9 14.82 -3.24 24.82
CA ALA A 9 14.91 -2.49 23.57
C ALA A 9 16.35 -2.02 23.25
N SER A 10 17.17 -1.78 24.29
CA SER A 10 18.59 -1.43 24.16
C SER A 10 19.45 -2.53 23.55
N ASP A 11 18.98 -3.79 23.55
CA ASP A 11 19.74 -4.94 23.05
C ASP A 11 19.53 -5.15 21.54
N LEU A 12 18.61 -4.39 20.93
CA LEU A 12 18.33 -4.44 19.50
C LEU A 12 19.32 -3.58 18.71
N ALA A 13 20.06 -4.19 17.79
CA ALA A 13 20.90 -3.47 16.85
C ALA A 13 20.08 -2.77 15.74
N ALA A 14 18.97 -3.37 15.30
CA ALA A 14 18.13 -2.86 14.23
C ALA A 14 16.72 -3.47 14.26
N VAL A 15 15.81 -2.86 13.49
CA VAL A 15 14.46 -3.39 13.22
C VAL A 15 14.26 -3.46 11.71
N GLY A 16 13.95 -4.65 11.21
CA GLY A 16 13.49 -4.86 9.84
C GLY A 16 11.97 -4.77 9.77
N VAL A 17 11.45 -4.03 8.79
CA VAL A 17 10.01 -3.91 8.55
C VAL A 17 9.69 -4.48 7.18
N THR A 18 8.70 -5.36 7.13
CA THR A 18 8.10 -5.88 5.90
C THR A 18 6.59 -5.86 6.04
N ASN A 19 5.89 -5.74 4.93
CA ASN A 19 4.45 -5.60 4.89
C ASN A 19 3.86 -6.24 3.65
N GLN A 20 2.56 -6.53 3.71
CA GLN A 20 1.77 -6.72 2.49
C GLN A 20 1.86 -5.45 1.65
N ARG A 21 2.18 -5.61 0.37
CA ARG A 21 2.34 -4.48 -0.55
C ARG A 21 0.96 -3.97 -1.02
N GLU A 22 0.96 -2.82 -1.71
CA GLU A 22 -0.17 -2.09 -2.32
C GLU A 22 -1.29 -1.59 -1.40
N THR A 23 -1.50 -2.22 -0.24
CA THR A 23 -2.49 -1.80 0.75
C THR A 23 -2.32 -0.33 1.10
N THR A 24 -3.38 0.45 0.95
CA THR A 24 -3.34 1.91 1.09
C THR A 24 -4.00 2.36 2.39
N VAL A 25 -3.31 3.24 3.11
CA VAL A 25 -3.79 3.87 4.34
C VAL A 25 -3.62 5.39 4.21
N VAL A 26 -4.66 6.13 4.58
CA VAL A 26 -4.65 7.60 4.61
C VAL A 26 -5.02 8.06 6.02
N TRP A 27 -4.20 8.94 6.59
CA TRP A 27 -4.34 9.41 7.97
C TRP A 27 -4.06 10.91 8.08
N ASP A 28 -4.59 11.51 9.14
CA ASP A 28 -4.30 12.89 9.50
C ASP A 28 -2.88 13.00 10.06
N ARG A 29 -2.05 13.85 9.44
CA ARG A 29 -0.62 13.99 9.80
C ARG A 29 -0.34 14.54 11.20
N HIS A 30 -1.28 15.26 11.82
CA HIS A 30 -1.09 15.88 13.13
C HIS A 30 -1.57 14.98 14.26
N THR A 31 -2.60 14.17 14.00
CA THR A 31 -3.26 13.33 15.02
C THR A 31 -2.92 11.85 14.89
N GLY A 32 -2.43 11.40 13.73
CA GLY A 32 -2.22 9.99 13.42
C GLY A 32 -3.51 9.19 13.23
N ARG A 33 -4.68 9.84 13.24
CA ARG A 33 -5.96 9.14 13.11
C ARG A 33 -6.21 8.75 11.65
N PRO A 34 -6.59 7.49 11.38
CA PRO A 34 -6.95 7.08 10.03
C PRO A 34 -8.26 7.77 9.61
N HIS A 35 -8.31 8.22 8.35
CA HIS A 35 -9.56 8.74 7.76
C HIS A 35 -10.54 7.61 7.39
N HIS A 36 -10.01 6.44 7.06
CA HIS A 36 -10.76 5.25 6.68
C HIS A 36 -9.97 3.99 7.05
N ASN A 37 -10.64 2.84 7.03
CA ASN A 37 -9.98 1.54 7.06
C ASN A 37 -8.97 1.41 5.92
N ALA A 38 -7.91 0.64 6.15
CA ALA A 38 -6.97 0.26 5.10
C ALA A 38 -7.73 -0.42 3.95
N ILE A 39 -7.44 0.00 2.71
CA ILE A 39 -7.93 -0.69 1.51
C ILE A 39 -6.85 -1.68 1.13
N VAL A 40 -7.16 -2.96 1.25
CA VAL A 40 -6.20 -4.05 1.02
C VAL A 40 -5.98 -4.26 -0.48
N TRP A 41 -4.83 -4.80 -0.85
CA TRP A 41 -4.44 -5.07 -2.25
C TRP A 41 -5.39 -6.02 -3.02
N GLN A 42 -6.22 -6.78 -2.30
CA GLN A 42 -7.24 -7.67 -2.87
C GLN A 42 -8.57 -6.97 -3.15
N ASP A 43 -8.69 -5.70 -2.77
CA ASP A 43 -9.93 -4.97 -2.91
C ASP A 43 -10.25 -4.67 -4.38
N THR A 44 -11.48 -4.98 -4.79
CA THR A 44 -11.92 -4.86 -6.17
C THR A 44 -12.79 -3.65 -6.46
N ARG A 45 -13.00 -2.75 -5.48
CA ARG A 45 -13.98 -1.65 -5.61
C ARG A 45 -13.67 -0.64 -6.73
N THR A 46 -12.43 -0.62 -7.22
CA THR A 46 -11.96 0.30 -8.28
C THR A 46 -12.03 -0.29 -9.68
N GLU A 47 -12.60 -1.49 -9.88
CA GLU A 47 -12.69 -2.16 -11.19
C GLU A 47 -13.27 -1.26 -12.29
N ASP A 48 -14.41 -0.60 -12.05
CA ASP A 48 -15.03 0.29 -13.04
C ASP A 48 -14.16 1.51 -13.37
N LEU A 49 -13.40 2.03 -12.40
CA LEU A 49 -12.48 3.13 -12.63
C LEU A 49 -11.31 2.69 -13.51
N VAL A 50 -10.72 1.55 -13.17
CA VAL A 50 -9.61 0.92 -13.92
C VAL A 50 -10.04 0.62 -15.35
N ALA A 51 -11.24 0.08 -15.56
CA ALA A 51 -11.78 -0.20 -16.89
C ALA A 51 -11.89 1.08 -17.75
N ARG A 52 -12.30 2.20 -17.15
CA ARG A 52 -12.33 3.51 -17.84
C ARG A 52 -10.92 4.05 -18.13
N LEU A 53 -9.99 3.91 -17.18
CA LEU A 53 -8.62 4.37 -17.36
C LEU A 53 -7.89 3.60 -18.46
N ALA A 54 -8.11 2.28 -18.53
CA ALA A 54 -7.53 1.42 -19.56
C ALA A 54 -8.00 1.74 -20.99
N GLN A 55 -9.13 2.44 -21.15
CA GLN A 55 -9.64 2.85 -22.46
C GLN A 55 -9.09 4.21 -22.93
N ARG A 56 -8.32 4.90 -22.10
CA ARG A 56 -7.78 6.20 -22.48
C ARG A 56 -6.62 6.03 -23.49
N PRO A 57 -6.42 6.98 -24.42
CA PRO A 57 -5.31 6.91 -25.38
C PRO A 57 -3.91 6.87 -24.75
N ASP A 58 -3.79 7.35 -23.50
CA ASP A 58 -2.55 7.43 -22.72
C ASP A 58 -2.36 6.25 -21.74
N ALA A 59 -3.22 5.22 -21.77
CA ALA A 59 -3.18 4.13 -20.79
C ALA A 59 -1.84 3.38 -20.76
N ASP A 60 -1.18 3.23 -21.91
CA ASP A 60 0.11 2.54 -22.03
C ASP A 60 1.25 3.26 -21.29
N GLU A 61 1.10 4.57 -21.01
CA GLU A 61 2.11 5.35 -20.28
C GLU A 61 2.35 4.80 -18.87
N VAL A 62 1.34 4.19 -18.24
CA VAL A 62 1.48 3.59 -16.91
C VAL A 62 2.54 2.49 -16.96
N GLN A 63 2.43 1.56 -17.91
CA GLN A 63 3.39 0.48 -18.07
C GLN A 63 4.78 1.00 -18.44
N VAL A 64 4.86 2.01 -19.31
CA VAL A 64 6.15 2.63 -19.67
C VAL A 64 6.85 3.26 -18.47
N ARG A 65 6.10 3.91 -17.57
CA ARG A 65 6.67 4.69 -16.46
C ARG A 65 7.01 3.85 -15.24
N CYS A 66 6.18 2.85 -14.89
CA CYS A 66 6.35 2.08 -13.66
C CYS A 66 6.42 0.57 -13.87
N GLY A 67 6.29 0.07 -15.11
CA GLY A 67 6.30 -1.37 -15.40
C GLY A 67 5.04 -2.10 -14.93
N LEU A 68 3.99 -1.38 -14.54
CA LEU A 68 2.74 -1.94 -14.02
C LEU A 68 1.63 -1.83 -15.07
N PRO A 69 0.78 -2.86 -15.21
CA PRO A 69 -0.44 -2.75 -16.01
C PRO A 69 -1.47 -1.88 -15.28
N VAL A 70 -2.47 -1.38 -16.02
CA VAL A 70 -3.63 -0.68 -15.43
C VAL A 70 -4.57 -1.71 -14.80
N LEU A 71 -4.42 -1.96 -13.49
CA LEU A 71 -5.20 -2.93 -12.70
C LEU A 71 -5.59 -2.39 -11.33
N ASN A 72 -6.66 -2.93 -10.75
CA ASN A 72 -7.20 -2.58 -9.42
C ASN A 72 -6.35 -3.07 -8.23
N TYR A 73 -5.27 -3.79 -8.48
CA TYR A 73 -4.37 -4.33 -7.47
C TYR A 73 -3.48 -3.26 -6.81
N PHE A 74 -3.17 -2.17 -7.51
CA PHE A 74 -2.17 -1.19 -7.09
C PHE A 74 -2.75 -0.04 -6.25
N ALA A 75 -1.87 0.70 -5.57
CA ALA A 75 -2.24 1.77 -4.64
C ALA A 75 -2.75 3.08 -5.30
N ALA A 76 -2.57 3.24 -6.61
CA ALA A 76 -2.84 4.47 -7.34
C ALA A 76 -4.19 4.43 -8.09
#